data_AF-A0A8S3DS58-F1
#
_entry.id   AF-A0A8S3DS58-F1
#
_cell.length_a   1.000
_cell.length_b   1.000
_cell.length_c   1.000
_cell.angle_alpha   90.00
_cell.angle_beta   90.00
_cell.angle_gamma   90.00
#
_symmetry.space_group_name_H-M   'P 1'
#
loop_
_entity.id
_entity.type
_entity.pdbx_description
1 polymer ?
#
loop_
_entity_poly.entity_id
_entity_poly.type
_entity_poly.pdbx_seq_one_letter_code
_entity_poly.pdbx_strand_id
1 'polypeptide(L)' 'FNKLVPEDNSYEHLDEGKDDMPAHAKCSLLGASLNIPISSGRLALGTWQGIYLCEHRNRARHRNIVVTINGQPKK' A
#
# COMPACT_ATOMS: atom_id res chain seq x y z
N PHE A 1 -11.13 -4.17 6.71
CA PHE A 1 -10.34 -3.17 7.45
C PHE A 1 -11.18 -2.29 8.37
N ASN A 2 -12.39 -1.87 7.98
CA ASN A 2 -13.20 -0.95 8.79
C ASN A 2 -13.72 -1.53 10.13
N LYS A 3 -13.61 -2.84 10.36
CA LYS A 3 -13.81 -3.44 11.68
C LYS A 3 -12.60 -3.25 12.62
N LEU A 4 -11.38 -3.23 12.05
CA LEU A 4 -10.12 -3.10 12.79
C LEU A 4 -9.74 -1.63 12.97
N VAL A 5 -9.96 -0.81 11.94
CA VAL A 5 -9.73 0.63 11.92
C VAL A 5 -11.00 1.30 11.38
N PRO A 6 -11.98 1.62 12.25
CA PRO A 6 -13.27 2.21 11.86
C PRO A 6 -13.13 3.53 11.11
N GLU A 7 -14.08 3.82 10.22
CA GLU A 7 -14.21 5.14 9.57
C GLU A 7 -15.30 5.94 10.26
N ASP A 8 -14.99 6.47 11.43
CA ASP A 8 -15.91 7.25 12.26
C ASP A 8 -15.20 8.48 12.85
N ASN A 9 -15.90 9.22 13.71
CA ASN A 9 -15.40 10.45 14.32
C ASN A 9 -14.72 10.20 15.68
N SER A 10 -14.24 8.98 15.96
CA SER A 10 -13.55 8.66 17.22
C SER A 10 -12.10 9.13 17.26
N TYR A 11 -11.55 9.54 16.11
CA TYR A 11 -10.17 10.02 15.97
C TYR A 11 -10.10 11.54 16.09
N GLU A 12 -8.99 12.04 16.60
CA GLU A 12 -8.74 13.49 16.69
C GLU A 12 -8.46 14.11 15.31
N HIS A 13 -7.77 13.36 14.43
CA HIS A 13 -7.43 13.82 13.08
C HIS A 13 -8.55 13.47 12.08
N LEU A 14 -9.40 14.45 11.76
CA LEU A 14 -10.55 14.31 10.86
C LEU A 14 -10.62 15.42 9.82
N ASP A 15 -9.52 16.15 9.63
CA ASP A 15 -9.48 17.38 8.83
C ASP A 15 -9.87 17.13 7.37
N GLU A 16 -9.59 15.93 6.86
CA GLU A 16 -9.96 15.51 5.51
C GLU A 16 -11.11 14.48 5.46
N GLY A 17 -11.90 14.36 6.54
CA GLY A 17 -13.09 13.51 6.61
C GLY A 17 -12.92 12.24 7.45
N LYS A 18 -13.99 11.42 7.51
CA LYS A 18 -14.09 10.25 8.41
C LYS A 18 -13.09 9.13 8.13
N ASP A 19 -12.53 9.11 6.94
CA ASP A 19 -11.56 8.13 6.47
C ASP A 19 -10.13 8.67 6.46
N ASP A 20 -9.88 9.82 7.10
CA ASP A 20 -8.58 10.48 7.15
C ASP A 20 -7.58 9.71 8.03
N MET A 21 -7.66 9.85 9.35
CA MET A 21 -6.85 9.02 10.26
C MET A 21 -6.96 7.52 9.95
N PRO A 22 -8.16 6.96 9.69
CA PRO A 22 -8.27 5.55 9.35
C PRO A 22 -7.41 5.15 8.15
N ALA A 23 -7.30 5.97 7.11
CA ALA A 23 -6.41 5.67 5.98
C ALA A 23 -4.94 5.65 6.38
N HIS A 24 -4.50 6.59 7.23
CA HIS A 24 -3.15 6.62 7.77
C HIS A 24 -2.84 5.34 8.56
N ALA A 25 -3.70 4.95 9.51
CA ALA A 25 -3.49 3.76 10.32
C ALA A 25 -3.52 2.47 9.49
N LYS A 26 -4.44 2.33 8.53
CA LYS A 26 -4.47 1.17 7.62
C LYS A 26 -3.19 1.06 6.80
N CYS A 27 -2.67 2.18 6.30
CA CYS A 27 -1.40 2.24 5.56
C CYS A 27 -0.21 1.85 6.45
N SER A 28 -0.14 2.34 7.69
CA SER A 28 0.92 1.95 8.62
C SER A 28 0.89 0.47 8.99
N LEU A 29 -0.29 -0.15 9.06
CA LEU A 29 -0.44 -1.58 9.33
C LEU A 29 -0.05 -2.47 8.14
N LEU A 30 -0.41 -2.08 6.92
CA LEU A 30 -0.11 -2.86 5.71
C LEU A 30 1.31 -2.62 5.18
N GLY A 31 1.84 -1.42 5.40
CA GLY A 31 3.08 -0.94 4.79
C GLY A 31 2.83 -0.21 3.46
N ALA A 32 3.69 0.76 3.16
CA ALA A 32 3.61 1.60 1.96
C ALA A 32 4.53 1.14 0.82
N SER A 33 5.31 0.07 1.01
CA SER A 33 6.31 -0.40 0.05
C SER A 33 6.50 -1.91 0.12
N LEU A 34 6.92 -2.49 -1.01
CA LEU A 34 7.28 -3.90 -1.11
C LEU A 34 8.72 -4.02 -1.63
N ASN A 35 9.44 -5.02 -1.13
CA ASN A 35 10.70 -5.46 -1.71
C ASN A 35 10.48 -6.84 -2.34
N ILE A 36 10.66 -6.95 -3.66
CA ILE A 36 10.33 -8.16 -4.42
C ILE A 36 11.58 -8.62 -5.16
N PRO A 37 12.08 -9.85 -4.89
CA PRO A 37 13.22 -10.39 -5.60
C PRO A 37 12.93 -10.54 -7.10
N ILE A 38 13.96 -10.34 -7.92
CA ILE A 38 13.91 -10.56 -9.36
C ILE A 38 14.83 -11.73 -9.70
N SER A 39 14.30 -12.75 -10.37
CA SER A 39 15.07 -13.92 -10.81
C SER A 39 14.82 -14.20 -12.28
N SER A 40 15.90 -14.40 -13.04
CA SER A 40 15.86 -14.62 -14.49
C SER A 40 14.98 -13.61 -15.25
N GLY A 41 15.09 -12.33 -14.86
CA GLY A 41 14.36 -11.22 -15.50
C GLY A 41 12.87 -11.15 -15.16
N ARG A 42 12.38 -11.92 -14.17
CA ARG A 42 10.97 -11.92 -13.74
C ARG A 42 10.87 -11.67 -12.23
N LEU A 43 9.79 -11.00 -11.80
CA LEU A 43 9.47 -10.90 -10.38
C LEU A 43 9.25 -12.30 -9.82
N ALA A 44 9.93 -12.64 -8.72
CA ALA A 44 9.86 -13.95 -8.09
C ALA A 44 8.62 -14.06 -7.19
N LEU A 45 7.44 -13.99 -7.79
CA LEU A 45 6.15 -14.17 -7.12
C LEU A 45 5.75 -15.64 -7.12
N GLY A 46 5.16 -16.10 -6.02
CA GLY A 46 4.48 -17.39 -5.96
C GLY A 46 3.17 -17.39 -6.74
N THR A 47 2.62 -18.59 -7.02
CA THR A 47 1.42 -18.79 -7.85
C THR A 47 0.22 -17.92 -7.47
N TRP A 48 0.09 -17.58 -6.18
CA TRP A 48 -1.04 -16.82 -5.63
C TRP A 48 -0.66 -15.43 -5.11
N GLN A 49 0.58 -14.98 -5.33
CA GLN A 49 1.01 -13.65 -4.91
C GLN A 49 0.64 -12.62 -5.97
N GLY A 50 0.03 -11.52 -5.53
CA GLY A 50 -0.27 -10.36 -6.35
C GLY A 50 0.25 -9.08 -5.70
N ILE A 51 0.54 -8.08 -6.51
CA ILE A 51 0.91 -6.75 -6.05
C ILE A 51 -0.32 -5.87 -6.14
N TYR A 52 -0.72 -5.27 -5.02
CA TYR A 52 -1.93 -4.45 -4.93
C TYR A 52 -1.58 -3.06 -4.42
N LEU A 53 -2.17 -2.04 -5.06
CA LEU A 53 -2.29 -0.72 -4.47
C LEU A 53 -3.56 -0.71 -3.61
N CYS A 54 -3.38 -0.66 -2.29
CA CYS A 54 -4.50 -0.55 -1.36
C CYS A 54 -4.85 0.92 -1.10
N GLU A 55 -5.79 1.46 -1.86
CA GLU A 55 -6.34 2.79 -1.58
C GLU A 55 -7.29 2.74 -0.38
N HIS A 56 -7.06 3.64 0.58
CA HIS A 56 -7.82 3.68 1.83
C HIS A 56 -8.67 4.94 2.00
N ARG A 57 -8.57 5.89 1.07
CA ARG A 57 -9.44 7.07 0.99
C ARG A 57 -10.59 6.75 0.03
N ASN A 58 -11.82 7.00 0.46
CA ASN A 58 -13.03 6.83 -0.35
C ASN A 58 -13.07 7.79 -1.55
N ARG A 59 -12.39 8.94 -1.43
CA ARG A 59 -12.27 9.95 -2.49
C ARG A 59 -10.81 10.33 -2.71
N ALA A 60 -10.03 9.35 -3.15
CA ALA A 60 -8.63 9.55 -3.46
C ALA A 60 -8.42 10.37 -4.74
N ARG A 61 -7.32 11.13 -4.76
CA ARG A 61 -6.75 11.69 -6.00
C ARG A 61 -5.77 10.69 -6.61
N HIS A 62 -5.09 11.08 -7.69
CA HIS A 62 -4.06 10.26 -8.32
C HIS A 62 -2.95 9.82 -7.34
N ARG A 63 -2.46 8.60 -7.52
CA ARG A 63 -1.33 8.03 -6.78
C ARG A 63 -0.15 7.82 -7.71
N ASN A 64 1.04 8.06 -7.18
CA ASN A 64 2.30 7.76 -7.85
C ASN A 64 2.93 6.54 -7.17
N ILE A 65 3.33 5.56 -7.98
CA ILE A 65 4.07 4.40 -7.52
C ILE A 65 5.48 4.51 -8.07
N VAL A 66 6.48 4.51 -7.19
CA VAL A 66 7.88 4.52 -7.58
C VAL A 66 8.40 3.08 -7.59
N VAL A 67 8.98 2.68 -8.71
CA VAL A 67 9.61 1.35 -8.86
C VAL A 67 11.11 1.56 -9.04
N THR A 68 11.88 1.03 -8.11
CA THR A 68 13.35 0.99 -8.21
C THR A 68 13.78 -0.44 -8.51
N ILE A 69 14.52 -0.63 -9.59
CA ILE A 69 15.08 -1.93 -9.97
C ILE A 69 16.59 -1.86 -9.79
N ASN A 70 17.13 -2.74 -8.95
CA ASN A 70 18.57 -2.87 -8.71
C ASN A 70 18.99 -4.33 -8.89
N GLY A 71 20.12 -4.55 -9.54
CA GLY A 71 20.66 -5.87 -9.79
C GLY A 71 21.85 -5.85 -10.74
N GLN A 72 22.37 -7.03 -11.07
CA GLN A 72 23.48 -7.23 -11.99
C GLN A 72 23.02 -8.04 -13.23
N PRO A 73 23.63 -7.82 -14.41
CA PRO A 73 23.38 -8.65 -15.57
C PRO A 73 23.70 -10.12 -15.29
N LYS A 74 22.97 -11.02 -15.95
CA LYS A 74 23.30 -12.45 -15.94
C LYS A 74 24.61 -12.61 -16.74
N LYS A 75 25.63 -13.20 -16.11
CA LYS A 75 26.87 -13.60 -16.79
C LYS A 75 26.60 -14.71 -17.79
#